data_AF-A0A356E621-F1
#
_entry.id   AF-A0A356E621-F1
#
_cell.length_a   1.000
_cell.length_b   1.000
_cell.length_c   1.000
_cell.angle_alpha   90.00
_cell.angle_beta   90.00
_cell.angle_gamma   90.00
#
_symmetry.space_group_name_H-M   'P 1'
#
loop_
_entity.id
_entity.type
_entity.pdbx_description
1 polymer ?
#
loop_
_entity_poly.entity_id
_entity_poly.type
_entity_poly.pdbx_seq_one_letter_code
_entity_poly.pdbx_strand_id
1 'polypeptide(L)' 'MAYTTEQIVEKLRRIKIVPVIAVDKAEDILPLVDTLAKNGLPVAEITFRSPAA' A
#
# COMPACT_ATOMS: atom_id res chain seq x y z
N MET A 1 2.15 -17.73 -2.99
CA MET A 1 0.78 -17.94 -3.53
C MET A 1 0.19 -16.57 -3.82
N ALA A 2 -0.50 -16.43 -4.95
CA ALA A 2 -1.30 -15.25 -5.25
C ALA A 2 -2.65 -15.32 -4.51
N TYR A 3 -3.22 -14.17 -4.19
CA TYR A 3 -4.57 -14.07 -3.62
C TYR A 3 -5.63 -13.99 -4.75
N THR A 4 -6.83 -14.51 -4.51
CA THR A 4 -8.00 -14.19 -5.35
C THR A 4 -8.53 -12.80 -5.02
N THR A 5 -9.36 -12.24 -5.89
CA THR A 5 -10.02 -10.94 -5.66
C THR A 5 -10.82 -10.94 -4.37
N GLU A 6 -11.59 -12.00 -4.10
CA GLU A 6 -12.41 -12.13 -2.88
C GLU A 6 -11.53 -12.14 -1.62
N GLN A 7 -10.40 -12.83 -1.67
CA GLN A 7 -9.44 -12.83 -0.55
C GLN A 7 -8.84 -11.45 -0.32
N ILE A 8 -8.53 -10.69 -1.37
CA ILE A 8 -8.04 -9.31 -1.27
C ILE A 8 -9.13 -8.41 -0.66
N VAL A 9 -10.37 -8.48 -1.17
CA VAL A 9 -11.50 -7.70 -0.65
C VAL A 9 -11.72 -7.95 0.85
N GLU A 10 -11.66 -9.21 1.29
CA GLU A 10 -11.79 -9.54 2.72
C GLU A 10 -10.63 -9.03 3.57
N LYS A 11 -9.40 -9.00 3.03
CA LYS A 11 -8.27 -8.35 3.71
C LYS A 11 -8.47 -6.84 3.81
N LEU A 12 -8.89 -6.18 2.73
CA LEU A 12 -9.14 -4.73 2.72
C LEU A 12 -10.27 -4.35 3.68
N ARG A 13 -11.32 -5.15 3.77
CA ARG A 13 -12.43 -4.97 4.73
C ARG A 13 -11.95 -4.88 6.18
N ARG A 14 -10.93 -5.67 6.56
CA ARG A 14 -10.35 -5.65 7.91
C ARG A 14 -9.51 -4.40 8.16
N ILE A 15 -8.83 -3.90 7.14
CA ILE A 15 -7.91 -2.75 7.24
C ILE A 15 -8.66 -1.41 7.24
N LYS A 16 -9.83 -1.34 6.58
CA LYS A 16 -10.77 -0.20 6.54
C LYS A 16 -10.29 1.06 5.81
N ILE A 17 -8.99 1.33 5.77
CA ILE A 17 -8.40 2.50 5.10
C ILE A 17 -7.22 2.07 4.23
N VAL A 18 -7.15 2.61 3.01
CA VAL A 18 -6.05 2.37 2.07
C VAL A 18 -5.41 3.71 1.72
N PRO A 19 -4.13 3.93 2.10
CA PRO A 19 -3.39 5.10 1.66
C PRO A 19 -3.12 5.05 0.16
N VAL A 20 -3.50 6.09 -0.59
CA VAL A 20 -3.13 6.29 -1.99
C VAL A 20 -1.91 7.20 -2.05
N ILE A 21 -0.80 6.69 -2.57
CA ILE A 21 0.52 7.32 -2.44
C ILE A 21 1.08 7.60 -3.83
N ALA A 22 1.37 8.88 -4.09
CA ALA A 22 2.26 9.30 -5.17
C ALA A 22 3.67 9.43 -4.58
N VAL A 23 4.66 8.85 -5.25
CA VAL A 23 6.04 8.80 -4.76
C VAL A 23 6.97 9.46 -5.77
N ASP A 24 7.75 10.45 -5.35
CA ASP A 24 8.64 11.19 -6.26
C ASP A 24 9.95 10.43 -6.51
N LYS A 25 10.46 9.68 -5.53
CA LYS A 25 11.66 8.83 -5.63
C LYS A 25 11.37 7.44 -5.12
N ALA A 26 11.75 6.42 -5.89
CA ALA A 26 11.47 5.03 -5.55
C ALA A 26 12.07 4.62 -4.20
N GLU A 27 13.21 5.20 -3.83
CA GLU A 27 13.87 4.94 -2.54
C GLU A 27 13.03 5.36 -1.32
N ASP A 28 12.17 6.37 -1.45
CA ASP A 28 11.36 6.90 -0.35
C ASP A 28 10.23 5.94 0.05
N ILE A 29 9.89 4.96 -0.81
CA ILE A 29 8.77 4.06 -0.54
C ILE A 29 9.06 3.09 0.61
N LEU A 30 10.30 2.63 0.75
CA LEU A 30 10.71 1.64 1.76
C LEU A 30 10.48 2.14 3.19
N PRO A 31 11.03 3.30 3.62
CA PRO A 31 10.79 3.81 4.97
C PRO A 31 9.31 4.17 5.21
N LEU A 32 8.58 4.57 4.17
CA LEU A 32 7.16 4.89 4.26
C LEU A 32 6.31 3.65 4.54
N VAL A 33 6.47 2.56 3.75
CA VAL A 33 5.70 1.33 3.95
C VAL A 33 6.06 0.62 5.26
N ASP A 34 7.31 0.73 5.71
CA ASP A 34 7.73 0.27 7.03
C ASP A 34 6.97 1.00 8.16
N THR A 35 6.81 2.32 8.00
CA THR A 35 6.05 3.14 8.95
C THR A 35 4.58 2.74 8.97
N LEU A 36 3.98 2.53 7.79
CA LEU A 36 2.59 2.06 7.69
C LEU A 36 2.40 0.70 8.37
N ALA A 37 3.28 -0.26 8.10
CA ALA A 37 3.23 -1.59 8.72
C ALA A 37 3.37 -1.53 10.25
N LYS A 38 4.32 -0.75 10.77
CA LYS A 38 4.54 -0.55 12.23
C LYS A 38 3.34 0.09 12.93
N ASN A 39 2.58 0.92 12.24
CA ASN A 39 1.41 1.61 12.78
C ASN A 39 0.07 0.90 12.48
N GLY A 40 0.12 -0.38 12.06
CA GLY A 40 -1.07 -1.21 11.90
C GLY A 40 -1.81 -1.05 10.56
N LEU A 41 -1.18 -0.40 9.58
CA LEU A 41 -1.72 -0.25 8.22
C LEU A 41 -0.84 -0.96 7.18
N PRO A 42 -0.82 -2.31 7.12
CA PRO A 42 0.00 -3.05 6.17
C PRO A 42 -0.61 -3.07 4.75
N VAL A 43 -0.91 -1.90 4.18
CA VAL A 43 -1.43 -1.73 2.82
C VAL A 43 -1.08 -0.35 2.26
N ALA A 44 -0.85 -0.26 0.95
CA ALA A 44 -0.72 0.98 0.21
C ALA A 44 -1.19 0.76 -1.24
N GLU A 45 -1.77 1.79 -1.85
CA GLU A 45 -2.02 1.88 -3.28
C GLU A 45 -1.02 2.89 -3.88
N ILE A 46 -0.15 2.43 -4.78
CA ILE A 46 0.81 3.31 -5.46
C ILE A 46 0.18 3.80 -6.76
N THR A 47 0.01 5.12 -6.90
CA THR A 47 -0.61 5.71 -8.09
C THR A 47 0.43 5.97 -9.17
N PHE A 48 0.07 5.74 -10.44
CA PHE A 48 0.93 5.99 -11.60
C PHE A 48 0.99 7.49 -12.00
N ARG A 49 0.74 8.40 -11.04
CA ARG A 49 0.80 9.85 -11.24
C ARG A 49 2.20 10.43 -11.02
N SER A 50 3.17 9.61 -10.63
CA SER A 50 4.57 10.01 -10.48
C SER A 50 5.50 9.12 -11.32
N PRO A 51 6.67 9.63 -11.76
CA PRO A 51 7.62 8.84 -12.56
C PRO A 51 8.26 7.65 -11.84
N ALA A 52 8.20 7.63 -10.50
CA ALA A 52 8.82 6.58 -9.69
C ALA A 52 7.87 5.43 -9.32
N ALA A 53 6.62 5.46 -9.80
CA ALA A 53 5.63 4.40 -9.66
C ALA A 53 5.72 3.42 -10.82
#